data_AF-A0A9X3A081-F1
#
_entry.id   AF-A0A9X3A081-F1
#
_cell.length_a   1.000
_cell.length_b   1.000
_cell.length_c   1.000
_cell.angle_alpha   90.00
_cell.angle_beta   90.00
_cell.angle_gamma   90.00
#
_symmetry.space_group_name_H-M   'P 1'
#
loop_
_entity.id
_entity.type
_entity.pdbx_description
1 polymer ?
#
loop_
_entity_poly.entity_id
_entity_poly.type
_entity_poly.pdbx_seq_one_letter_code
_entity_poly.pdbx_strand_id
1 'polypeptide(L)'
;MRNSTGRSAVPPEVLIASLVAGGGALLFLLVGVVKWQVDGDAGWVRFPLIVAVLELVVAGGLVIGFRPARITAIILFLLLGLLHLLATLNEGPLWARAITGVLSAAHIYGVVLLNTAPALTYLKRGGLR
;
A
#
# COMPACT_ATOMS: atom_id res chain seq x y z
N MET A 1 -25.38 3.91 31.47
CA MET A 1 -23.93 3.99 31.22
C MET A 1 -23.48 2.68 30.59
N ARG A 2 -23.12 2.67 29.29
CA ARG A 2 -22.57 1.47 28.62
C ARG A 2 -21.05 1.56 28.69
N ASN A 3 -20.46 0.79 29.59
CA ASN A 3 -19.03 0.50 29.57
C ASN A 3 -18.77 -0.44 28.38
N SER A 4 -18.29 0.10 27.27
CA SER A 4 -17.67 -0.71 26.21
C SER A 4 -16.16 -0.62 26.34
N THR A 5 -15.59 -1.50 27.15
CA THR A 5 -14.16 -1.84 27.21
C THR A 5 -13.73 -2.61 25.95
N GLY A 6 -14.08 -2.13 24.76
CA GLY A 6 -13.68 -2.72 23.49
C GLY A 6 -12.47 -1.99 22.93
N ARG A 7 -11.37 -2.71 22.63
CA ARG A 7 -10.37 -2.22 21.67
C ARG A 7 -11.15 -1.69 20.46
N SER A 8 -10.93 -0.45 20.03
CA SER A 8 -11.56 0.01 18.80
C SER A 8 -11.05 -0.91 17.69
N ALA A 9 -11.94 -1.75 17.15
CA ALA A 9 -11.59 -2.62 16.04
C ALA A 9 -10.99 -1.76 14.91
N VAL A 10 -9.96 -2.29 14.24
CA VAL A 10 -9.37 -1.62 13.09
C VAL A 10 -10.47 -1.46 12.03
N PRO A 11 -10.75 -0.24 11.54
CA PRO A 11 -11.79 -0.04 10.53
C PRO A 11 -11.46 -0.83 9.25
N PRO A 12 -12.46 -1.38 8.54
CA PRO A 12 -12.23 -2.07 7.26
C PRO A 12 -11.45 -1.23 6.26
N GLU A 13 -11.65 0.08 6.24
CA GLU A 13 -10.94 1.01 5.35
C GLU A 13 -9.43 1.02 5.60
N VAL A 14 -9.03 0.92 6.87
CA VAL A 14 -7.62 0.83 7.26
C VAL A 14 -7.06 -0.56 6.93
N LEU A 15 -7.84 -1.63 7.17
CA LEU A 15 -7.42 -2.99 6.81
C LEU A 15 -7.24 -3.15 5.30
N ILE A 16 -8.16 -2.62 4.50
CA ILE A 16 -8.08 -2.67 3.04
C ILE A 16 -6.90 -1.81 2.56
N ALA A 17 -6.70 -0.61 3.11
CA ALA A 17 -5.52 0.20 2.78
C ALA A 17 -4.21 -0.52 3.15
N SER A 18 -4.14 -1.18 4.30
CA SER A 18 -3.00 -2.00 4.69
C SER A 18 -2.80 -3.22 3.79
N LEU A 19 -3.88 -3.81 3.28
CA LEU A 19 -3.82 -4.89 2.30
C LEU A 19 -3.34 -4.39 0.93
N VAL A 20 -3.74 -3.18 0.53
CA VAL A 20 -3.22 -2.53 -0.68
C VAL A 20 -1.71 -2.32 -0.54
N ALA A 21 -1.25 -1.77 0.59
CA ALA A 21 0.18 -1.59 0.85
C ALA A 21 0.93 -2.94 0.86
N GLY A 22 0.57 -3.84 1.79
CA GLY A 22 1.30 -5.08 1.97
C GLY A 22 1.16 -6.04 0.78
N GLY A 23 -0.08 -6.26 0.32
CA GLY A 23 -0.38 -7.14 -0.80
C GLY A 23 0.10 -6.59 -2.14
N GLY A 24 -0.05 -5.28 -2.36
CA GLY A 24 0.44 -4.60 -3.56
C GLY A 24 1.95 -4.67 -3.69
N ALA A 25 2.68 -4.42 -2.59
CA ALA A 25 4.14 -4.47 -2.61
C ALA A 25 4.67 -5.90 -2.82
N LEU A 26 4.05 -6.90 -2.22
CA LEU A 26 4.40 -8.32 -2.46
C LEU A 26 4.13 -8.72 -3.91
N LEU A 27 3.00 -8.30 -4.47
CA LEU A 27 2.68 -8.56 -5.88
C LEU A 27 3.67 -7.84 -6.81
N PHE A 28 4.04 -6.60 -6.51
CA PHE A 28 5.02 -5.87 -7.31
C PHE A 28 6.42 -6.49 -7.23
N LEU A 29 6.84 -6.94 -6.04
CA LEU A 29 8.07 -7.70 -5.86
C LEU A 29 8.05 -8.99 -6.67
N LEU A 30 6.93 -9.71 -6.70
CA LEU A 30 6.77 -10.90 -7.52
C LEU A 30 6.93 -10.59 -9.02
N VAL A 31 6.37 -9.48 -9.52
CA VAL A 31 6.59 -9.03 -10.90
C VAL A 31 8.07 -8.81 -11.18
N GLY A 32 8.79 -8.15 -10.27
CA GLY A 32 10.24 -7.94 -10.36
C GLY A 32 11.03 -9.26 -10.40
N VAL A 33 10.66 -10.23 -9.55
CA VAL A 33 11.27 -11.57 -9.54
C VAL A 33 11.03 -12.31 -10.86
N VAL A 34 9.79 -12.30 -11.37
CA VAL A 34 9.47 -12.92 -12.66
C VAL A 34 10.27 -12.26 -13.79
N LYS A 35 10.37 -10.92 -13.80
CA LYS A 35 11.17 -10.20 -14.80
C LYS A 35 12.66 -10.54 -14.70
N TRP A 36 13.20 -10.67 -13.50
CA TRP A 36 14.57 -11.12 -13.31
C TRP A 36 14.81 -12.52 -13.90
N GLN A 37 13.89 -13.46 -13.68
CA GLN A 37 14.03 -14.82 -14.23
C GLN A 37 13.94 -14.85 -15.76
N VAL A 38 13.18 -13.95 -16.38
CA VAL A 38 13.02 -13.89 -17.84
C VAL A 38 14.17 -13.14 -18.52
N ASP A 39 14.58 -12.00 -17.95
CA ASP A 39 15.53 -11.10 -18.60
C ASP A 39 16.98 -11.33 -18.11
N GLY A 40 17.19 -12.08 -17.03
CA GLY A 40 18.50 -12.36 -16.43
C GLY A 40 19.11 -11.22 -15.61
N ASP A 41 18.46 -10.06 -15.54
CA ASP A 41 18.96 -8.88 -14.81
C ASP A 41 18.39 -8.79 -13.38
N ALA A 42 19.26 -8.90 -12.38
CA ALA A 42 18.88 -8.77 -10.97
C ALA A 42 18.46 -7.34 -10.59
N GLY A 43 18.71 -6.34 -11.45
CA GLY A 43 18.24 -4.97 -11.31
C GLY A 43 16.72 -4.87 -11.14
N TRP A 44 15.96 -5.80 -11.75
CA TRP A 44 14.49 -5.86 -11.67
C TRP A 44 13.93 -6.05 -10.25
N VAL A 45 14.72 -6.58 -9.31
CA VAL A 45 14.26 -6.88 -7.94
C VAL A 45 14.60 -5.76 -6.95
N ARG A 46 15.67 -5.00 -7.19
CA ARG A 46 16.19 -4.02 -6.22
C ARG A 46 15.14 -2.96 -5.86
N PHE A 47 14.52 -2.36 -6.87
CA PHE A 47 13.52 -1.32 -6.64
C PHE A 47 12.24 -1.87 -5.99
N PRO A 48 11.61 -2.96 -6.50
CA PRO A 48 10.46 -3.57 -5.82
C PRO A 48 10.74 -4.03 -4.39
N LEU A 49 11.96 -4.47 -4.06
CA LEU A 49 12.32 -4.85 -2.70
C LEU A 49 12.29 -3.64 -1.74
N ILE A 50 12.81 -2.50 -2.17
CA ILE A 50 12.75 -1.25 -1.38
C ILE A 50 11.28 -0.85 -1.15
N VAL A 51 10.46 -0.91 -2.21
CA VAL A 51 9.02 -0.64 -2.12
C VAL A 51 8.35 -1.59 -1.13
N ALA A 52 8.63 -2.89 -1.20
CA ALA A 52 8.11 -3.90 -0.27
C ALA A 52 8.41 -3.57 1.19
N VAL A 53 9.65 -3.19 1.50
CA VAL A 53 10.01 -2.80 2.87
C VAL A 53 9.23 -1.57 3.32
N LEU A 54 9.17 -0.52 2.51
CA LEU A 54 8.48 0.72 2.85
C LEU A 54 6.97 0.52 3.05
N GLU A 55 6.32 -0.21 2.15
CA GLU A 55 4.89 -0.45 2.22
C GLU A 55 4.50 -1.39 3.36
N LEU A 56 5.34 -2.37 3.71
CA LEU A 56 5.11 -3.21 4.89
C LEU A 56 5.20 -2.41 6.19
N VAL A 57 6.15 -1.49 6.29
CA VAL A 57 6.24 -0.56 7.44
C VAL A 57 4.98 0.32 7.52
N VAL A 58 4.52 0.84 6.39
CA VAL A 58 3.26 1.60 6.33
C VAL A 58 2.06 0.74 6.74
N ALA A 59 1.93 -0.46 6.18
CA ALA A 59 0.83 -1.37 6.46
C ALA A 59 0.74 -1.68 7.96
N GLY A 60 1.89 -1.99 8.59
CA GLY A 60 1.99 -2.19 10.03
C GLY A 60 1.62 -0.94 10.82
N GLY A 61 2.16 0.22 10.44
CA GLY A 61 1.85 1.52 11.05
C GLY A 61 0.36 1.87 11.02
N LEU A 62 -0.31 1.58 9.90
CA LEU A 62 -1.76 1.75 9.74
C LEU A 62 -2.54 0.81 10.67
N VAL A 63 -2.18 -0.47 10.75
CA VAL A 63 -2.87 -1.49 11.58
C VAL A 63 -2.74 -1.22 13.07
N ILE A 64 -1.61 -0.66 13.54
CA ILE A 64 -1.41 -0.31 14.95
C ILE A 64 -1.98 1.07 15.32
N GLY A 65 -2.45 1.84 14.34
CA GLY A 65 -3.03 3.17 14.56
C GLY A 65 -2.00 4.29 14.72
N PHE A 66 -0.77 4.13 14.20
CA PHE A 66 0.28 5.15 14.32
C PHE A 66 -0.08 6.40 13.50
N ARG A 67 -0.25 7.55 14.19
CA ARG A 67 -0.74 8.80 13.57
C ARG A 67 0.02 9.23 12.29
N PRO A 68 1.36 9.25 12.27
CA PRO A 68 2.10 9.66 11.08
C PRO A 68 1.90 8.71 9.91
N ALA A 69 1.62 7.43 10.18
CA ALA A 69 1.47 6.41 9.15
C ALA A 69 0.43 6.78 8.10
N ARG A 70 -0.61 7.56 8.47
CA ARG A 70 -1.60 8.05 7.51
C ARG A 70 -0.99 8.94 6.43
N ILE A 71 -0.26 9.98 6.85
CA ILE A 71 0.31 10.95 5.91
C ILE A 71 1.39 10.28 5.08
N THR A 72 2.23 9.46 5.72
CA THR A 72 3.23 8.65 5.04
C THR A 72 2.60 7.71 4.01
N ALA A 73 1.51 7.00 4.36
CA ALA A 73 0.78 6.14 3.44
C ALA A 73 0.22 6.91 2.25
N ILE A 74 -0.41 8.07 2.47
CA ILE A 74 -0.98 8.87 1.38
C ILE A 74 0.12 9.31 0.41
N ILE A 75 1.24 9.80 0.93
CA ILE A 75 2.37 10.23 0.08
C ILE A 75 2.90 9.04 -0.73
N LEU A 76 3.15 7.90 -0.07
CA LEU A 76 3.66 6.71 -0.74
C LEU A 76 2.68 6.15 -1.75
N PHE A 77 1.38 6.09 -1.44
CA PHE A 77 0.36 5.60 -2.38
C PHE A 77 0.23 6.50 -3.61
N LEU A 78 0.35 7.81 -3.46
CA LEU A 78 0.34 8.71 -4.61
C LEU A 78 1.58 8.50 -5.49
N LEU A 79 2.77 8.40 -4.88
CA LEU A 79 4.01 8.17 -5.62
C LEU A 79 4.03 6.81 -6.32
N LEU A 80 3.64 5.75 -5.62
CA LEU A 80 3.58 4.39 -6.17
C LEU A 80 2.45 4.24 -7.18
N GLY A 81 1.31 4.89 -6.96
CA GLY A 81 0.23 4.97 -7.94
C GLY A 81 0.72 5.56 -9.26
N LEU A 82 1.42 6.70 -9.21
CA LEU A 82 2.03 7.32 -10.39
C LEU A 82 3.08 6.43 -11.04
N LEU A 83 3.94 5.78 -10.25
CA LEU A 83 4.96 4.88 -10.76
C LEU A 83 4.34 3.68 -11.49
N HIS A 84 3.32 3.07 -10.89
CA HIS A 84 2.59 1.96 -11.48
C HIS A 84 1.83 2.37 -12.73
N LEU A 85 1.25 3.58 -12.75
CA LEU A 85 0.63 4.15 -13.93
C LEU A 85 1.66 4.32 -15.05
N LEU A 86 2.84 4.87 -14.76
CA LEU A 86 3.92 4.99 -15.74
C LEU A 86 4.35 3.62 -16.27
N ALA A 87 4.50 2.63 -15.40
CA ALA A 87 4.81 1.25 -15.80
C ALA A 87 3.71 0.62 -16.67
N THR A 88 2.45 0.98 -16.44
CA THR A 88 1.30 0.53 -17.26
C THR A 88 1.35 1.13 -18.67
N LEU A 89 1.76 2.39 -18.77
CA LEU A 89 1.84 3.12 -20.04
C LEU A 89 3.11 2.81 -20.83
N ASN A 90 4.16 2.33 -20.15
CA ASN A 90 5.41 1.95 -20.80
C ASN A 90 5.25 0.73 -21.71
N GLU A 91 6.24 0.52 -22.58
CA GLU A 91 6.37 -0.68 -23.40
C GLU A 91 6.79 -1.89 -22.55
N GLY A 92 6.35 -3.08 -22.96
CA GLY A 92 6.68 -4.32 -22.28
C GLY A 92 5.55 -5.35 -22.32
N PRO A 93 5.70 -6.47 -21.59
CA PRO A 93 4.72 -7.55 -21.59
C PRO A 93 3.35 -7.07 -21.09
N LEU A 94 2.28 -7.40 -21.84
CA LEU A 94 0.92 -6.97 -21.53
C LEU A 94 0.47 -7.36 -20.11
N TRP A 95 0.85 -8.55 -19.64
CA TRP A 95 0.50 -9.03 -18.31
C TRP A 95 1.09 -8.15 -17.20
N ALA A 96 2.34 -7.69 -17.36
CA ALA A 96 3.01 -6.86 -16.36
C ALA A 96 2.34 -5.48 -16.29
N ARG A 97 2.00 -4.92 -17.45
CA ARG A 97 1.26 -3.65 -17.57
C ARG A 97 -0.13 -3.74 -16.95
N ALA A 98 -0.84 -4.85 -17.15
CA ALA A 98 -2.15 -5.05 -16.54
C ALA A 98 -2.06 -5.10 -15.00
N ILE A 99 -1.07 -5.83 -14.46
CA ILE A 99 -0.86 -5.90 -13.01
C ILE A 99 -0.53 -4.52 -12.44
N THR A 100 0.41 -3.78 -13.03
CA THR A 100 0.75 -2.44 -12.56
C THR A 100 -0.43 -1.46 -12.72
N GLY A 101 -1.27 -1.62 -13.75
CA GLY A 101 -2.48 -0.79 -13.89
C GLY A 101 -3.46 -0.98 -12.73
N VAL A 102 -3.69 -2.24 -12.35
CA VAL A 102 -4.51 -2.59 -11.17
C VAL A 102 -3.88 -2.06 -9.89
N LEU A 103 -2.56 -2.23 -9.71
CA LEU A 103 -1.85 -1.69 -8.55
C LEU A 103 -1.97 -0.17 -8.48
N SER A 104 -1.84 0.55 -9.59
CA SER A 104 -2.05 2.00 -9.65
C SER A 104 -3.43 2.38 -9.12
N ALA A 105 -4.49 1.77 -9.64
CA ALA A 105 -5.86 2.04 -9.19
C ALA A 105 -6.06 1.70 -7.70
N ALA A 106 -5.49 0.59 -7.23
CA ALA A 106 -5.57 0.17 -5.85
C ALA A 106 -4.94 1.19 -4.89
N HIS A 107 -3.77 1.75 -5.21
CA HIS A 107 -3.13 2.78 -4.40
C HIS A 107 -3.97 4.06 -4.32
N ILE A 108 -4.52 4.53 -5.45
CA ILE A 108 -5.41 5.70 -5.47
C ILE A 108 -6.67 5.43 -4.62
N TYR A 109 -7.25 4.24 -4.72
CA TYR A 109 -8.37 3.84 -3.89
C TYR A 109 -7.99 3.79 -2.40
N GLY A 110 -6.78 3.32 -2.07
CA GLY A 110 -6.23 3.36 -0.72
C GLY A 110 -6.16 4.79 -0.15
N VAL A 111 -5.79 5.78 -0.96
CA VAL A 111 -5.81 7.19 -0.55
C VAL A 111 -7.23 7.64 -0.20
N VAL A 112 -8.23 7.26 -1.02
CA VAL A 112 -9.64 7.58 -0.75
C VAL A 112 -10.08 6.95 0.58
N LEU A 113 -9.79 5.67 0.80
CA LEU A 113 -10.13 4.97 2.05
C LEU A 113 -9.52 5.64 3.29
N LEU A 114 -8.26 6.07 3.23
CA LEU A 114 -7.58 6.76 4.33
C LEU A 114 -8.09 8.19 4.58
N ASN A 115 -8.94 8.73 3.70
CA ASN A 115 -9.63 10.02 3.88
C ASN A 115 -11.07 9.87 4.38
N THR A 116 -11.57 8.65 4.57
CA THR A 116 -12.91 8.42 5.15
C THR A 116 -12.97 8.76 6.63
N ALA A 117 -14.17 9.11 7.13
CA ALA A 117 -14.39 9.46 8.53
C ALA A 117 -13.99 8.34 9.54
N PRO A 118 -14.25 7.04 9.27
CA PRO A 118 -13.81 5.95 10.15
C PRO A 118 -12.29 5.88 10.27
N ALA A 119 -11.57 5.91 9.14
CA ALA A 119 -10.10 5.86 9.12
C ALA A 119 -9.49 7.07 9.84
N LEU A 120 -10.00 8.27 9.59
CA LEU A 120 -9.57 9.50 10.27
C LEU A 120 -9.75 9.41 11.79
N THR A 121 -10.89 8.91 12.25
CA THR A 121 -11.19 8.80 13.68
C THR A 121 -10.27 7.79 14.37
N TYR A 122 -10.05 6.64 13.74
CA TYR A 122 -9.17 5.60 14.26
C TYR A 122 -7.71 6.09 14.38
N LEU A 123 -7.16 6.65 13.30
CA LEU A 123 -5.76 7.10 13.25
C LEU A 123 -5.51 8.32 14.13
N LYS A 124 -6.50 9.20 14.33
CA LYS A 124 -6.39 10.29 15.32
C LYS A 124 -6.32 9.78 16.75
N ARG A 125 -7.00 8.68 17.11
CA ARG A 125 -7.02 8.14 18.48
C ARG A 125 -5.76 7.35 18.85
N GLY A 126 -5.12 6.69 17.90
CA GLY A 126 -3.97 5.81 18.16
C GLY A 126 -2.70 6.48 18.70
N GLY A 127 -2.58 7.81 18.68
CA GLY A 127 -1.43 8.54 19.26
C GLY A 127 -1.65 9.15 20.65
N LEU A 128 -2.62 8.64 21.42
CA LEU A 128 -2.86 9.01 22.84
C LEU A 128 -2.61 7.84 23.80
N ARG A 129 -1.91 6.80 23.35
CA ARG A 129 -1.52 5.66 24.17
C ARG A 129 -0.01 5.59 24.26
#